data_AF-A0A127SCI8-F1
#
_entry.id   AF-A0A127SCI8-F1
#
_cell.length_a   1.000
_cell.length_b   1.000
_cell.length_c   1.000
_cell.angle_alpha   90.00
_cell.angle_beta   90.00
_cell.angle_gamma   90.00
#
_symmetry.space_group_name_H-M   'P 1'
#
loop_
_entity.id
_entity.type
_entity.pdbx_description
1 polymer ?
#
loop_
_entity_poly.entity_id
_entity_poly.type
_entity_poly.pdbx_seq_one_letter_code
_entity_poly.pdbx_strand_id
1 'polypeptide(L)'
;KPLVLDHTWINVPKEEEAHYAWGYRDGKAVHVSPGMLNAEAYGVKTNVKDMASWVMVNMKPDSLQDTSLRQGIALAQSRYWRVGAMYQGLGWEMLNWPVEAKTVVE
;
A
#
# COMPACT_ATOMS: atom_id res chain seq x y z
N LYS A 1 -16.08 1.95 7.42
CA LYS A 1 -14.90 1.55 6.61
C LYS A 1 -15.05 2.12 5.20
N PRO A 2 -14.50 3.32 4.89
CA PRO A 2 -14.81 4.02 3.64
C PRO A 2 -14.32 3.30 2.37
N LEU A 3 -13.33 2.42 2.50
CA LEU A 3 -12.78 1.60 1.42
C LEU A 3 -13.31 0.16 1.37
N VAL A 4 -14.11 -0.26 2.38
CA VAL A 4 -14.64 -1.63 2.49
C VAL A 4 -13.56 -2.71 2.28
N LEU A 5 -12.40 -2.52 2.91
CA LEU A 5 -11.31 -3.49 2.96
C LEU A 5 -11.54 -4.39 4.18
N ASP A 6 -12.15 -5.55 3.95
CA ASP A 6 -12.58 -6.45 5.04
C ASP A 6 -11.52 -7.43 5.50
N HIS A 7 -10.52 -7.69 4.65
CA HIS A 7 -9.35 -8.51 4.95
C HIS A 7 -8.06 -7.70 4.94
N THR A 8 -8.07 -6.58 5.68
CA THR A 8 -6.92 -5.68 5.85
C THR A 8 -6.79 -5.27 7.31
N TRP A 9 -5.63 -5.54 7.91
CA TRP A 9 -5.41 -5.36 9.35
C TRP A 9 -4.01 -4.84 9.68
N ILE A 10 -3.88 -4.15 10.81
CA ILE A 10 -2.59 -3.92 11.48
C ILE A 10 -2.24 -5.13 12.36
N ASN A 11 -3.21 -5.52 13.19
CA ASN A 11 -3.16 -6.72 14.04
C ASN A 11 -4.17 -7.72 13.47
N VAL A 12 -3.67 -8.84 12.93
CA VAL A 12 -4.53 -9.89 12.37
C VAL A 12 -5.34 -10.52 13.52
N PRO A 13 -6.67 -10.57 13.42
CA PRO A 13 -7.51 -11.17 14.46
C PRO A 13 -7.34 -12.70 14.46
N LYS A 14 -7.65 -13.32 15.61
CA LYS A 14 -7.42 -14.75 15.82
C LYS A 14 -8.16 -15.61 14.79
N GLU A 15 -9.35 -15.18 14.40
CA GLU A 15 -10.20 -15.84 13.42
C GLU A 15 -9.59 -15.89 12.01
N GLU A 16 -8.64 -14.99 11.72
CA GLU A 16 -7.98 -14.85 10.42
C GLU A 16 -6.53 -15.37 10.44
N GLU A 17 -6.03 -15.89 11.57
CA GLU A 17 -4.67 -16.42 11.69
C GLU A 17 -4.38 -17.52 10.66
N ALA A 18 -5.38 -18.35 10.31
CA ALA A 18 -5.26 -19.39 9.29
C ALA A 18 -4.99 -18.83 7.88
N HIS A 19 -5.32 -17.56 7.63
CA HIS A 19 -5.08 -16.86 6.37
C HIS A 19 -3.80 -16.00 6.42
N TYR A 20 -3.14 -15.89 7.57
CA TYR A 20 -1.90 -15.14 7.72
C TYR A 20 -0.70 -16.00 7.34
N ALA A 21 -0.19 -15.78 6.13
CA ALA A 21 0.94 -16.56 5.62
C ALA A 21 2.24 -16.30 6.39
N TRP A 22 3.00 -17.36 6.60
CA TRP A 22 4.37 -17.27 7.11
C TRP A 22 5.31 -16.73 6.02
N GLY A 23 6.10 -15.72 6.38
CA GLY A 23 7.29 -15.36 5.63
C GLY A 23 8.43 -16.33 5.94
N TYR A 24 9.45 -16.36 5.09
CA TYR A 24 10.62 -17.21 5.31
C TYR A 24 11.91 -16.39 5.17
N ARG A 25 12.78 -16.48 6.17
CA ARG A 25 14.12 -15.88 6.17
C ARG A 25 15.12 -16.92 6.65
N ASP A 26 16.16 -17.18 5.86
CA ASP A 26 17.18 -18.19 6.16
C ASP A 26 16.58 -19.58 6.48
N GLY A 27 15.54 -19.96 5.74
CA GLY A 27 14.82 -21.23 5.92
C GLY A 27 13.91 -21.29 7.16
N LYS A 28 13.79 -20.20 7.93
CA LYS A 28 12.96 -20.13 9.14
C LYS A 28 11.67 -19.38 8.87
N ALA A 29 10.56 -19.95 9.33
CA ALA A 29 9.26 -19.29 9.31
C ALA A 29 9.27 -18.08 10.26
N VAL A 30 8.85 -16.92 9.74
CA VAL A 30 8.82 -15.65 10.48
C VAL A 30 7.56 -14.86 10.15
N HIS A 31 7.01 -14.18 11.15
CA HIS A 31 6.13 -13.03 10.98
C HIS A 31 6.90 -11.76 11.30
N VAL A 32 6.41 -10.62 10.79
CA VAL A 32 7.02 -9.32 11.06
C VAL A 32 7.10 -9.07 12.57
N SER A 33 8.28 -8.66 13.04
CA SER A 33 8.50 -8.36 14.45
C SER A 33 7.84 -7.04 14.84
N PRO A 34 7.31 -6.90 16.07
CA PRO A 34 6.86 -5.62 16.60
C PRO A 34 7.99 -4.60 16.67
N GLY A 35 7.66 -3.32 16.53
CA GLY A 35 8.60 -2.22 16.64
C GLY A 35 7.87 -0.89 16.81
N MET A 36 8.57 0.15 17.28
CA MET A 36 8.01 1.49 17.35
C MET A 36 7.57 1.94 15.95
N LEU A 37 6.38 2.54 15.85
CA LEU A 37 5.78 3.02 14.60
C LEU A 37 5.61 1.94 13.52
N ASN A 38 5.47 0.67 13.93
CA ASN A 38 5.29 -0.42 12.96
C ASN A 38 3.97 -0.28 12.19
N ALA A 39 2.87 0.11 12.86
CA ALA A 39 1.55 0.25 12.26
C ALA A 39 1.57 1.26 11.10
N GLU A 40 2.31 2.36 11.27
CA GLU A 40 2.41 3.47 10.34
C GLU A 40 3.36 3.19 9.18
N ALA A 41 4.45 2.44 9.42
CA ALA A 41 5.52 2.29 8.44
C ALA A 41 5.44 1.00 7.61
N TYR A 42 5.04 -0.13 8.20
CA TYR A 42 5.11 -1.45 7.52
C TYR A 42 4.11 -2.49 8.08
N GLY A 43 3.14 -2.05 8.89
CA GLY A 43 2.35 -2.92 9.74
C GLY A 43 1.10 -3.50 9.09
N VAL A 44 0.76 -3.12 7.85
CA VAL A 44 -0.44 -3.61 7.18
C VAL A 44 -0.26 -5.04 6.70
N LYS A 45 -1.28 -5.87 6.94
CA LYS A 45 -1.47 -7.19 6.33
C LYS A 45 -2.77 -7.15 5.57
N THR A 46 -2.75 -7.61 4.33
CA THR A 46 -3.91 -7.59 3.44
C THR A 46 -3.87 -8.77 2.49
N ASN A 47 -5.01 -9.13 1.92
CA ASN A 47 -5.06 -10.10 0.83
C ASN A 47 -5.01 -9.39 -0.54
N VAL A 48 -4.90 -10.19 -1.61
CA VAL A 48 -4.83 -9.65 -2.98
C VAL A 48 -6.12 -8.93 -3.42
N LYS A 49 -7.29 -9.35 -2.92
CA LYS A 49 -8.59 -8.77 -3.30
C LYS A 49 -8.75 -7.36 -2.74
N ASP A 50 -8.43 -7.18 -1.47
CA ASP A 50 -8.45 -5.89 -0.79
C ASP A 50 -7.38 -4.95 -1.37
N MET A 51 -6.15 -5.44 -1.58
CA MET A 51 -5.09 -4.66 -2.22
C MET A 51 -5.50 -4.20 -3.63
N ALA A 52 -6.08 -5.09 -4.45
CA ALA A 52 -6.60 -4.71 -5.77
C ALA A 52 -7.72 -3.67 -5.66
N SER A 53 -8.62 -3.80 -4.68
CA SER A 53 -9.69 -2.83 -4.43
C SER A 53 -9.13 -1.46 -4.04
N TRP A 54 -8.07 -1.43 -3.22
CA TRP A 54 -7.33 -0.21 -2.87
C TRP A 54 -6.65 0.43 -4.08
N VAL A 55 -6.02 -0.35 -4.96
CA VAL A 55 -5.43 0.14 -6.22
C VAL A 55 -6.50 0.74 -7.13
N MET A 56 -7.63 0.06 -7.32
CA MET A 56 -8.74 0.54 -8.16
C MET A 56 -9.28 1.88 -7.68
N VAL A 57 -9.41 2.06 -6.37
CA VAL A 57 -9.81 3.34 -5.78
C VAL A 57 -8.76 4.43 -5.99
N ASN A 58 -7.47 4.10 -5.92
CA ASN A 58 -6.39 5.05 -6.25
C ASN A 58 -6.37 5.44 -7.73
N MET A 59 -6.78 4.56 -8.64
CA MET A 59 -6.87 4.83 -10.09
C MET A 59 -8.11 5.66 -10.45
N LYS A 60 -9.21 5.52 -9.70
CA LYS A 60 -10.47 6.23 -9.94
C LYS A 60 -11.08 6.74 -8.62
N PRO A 61 -10.47 7.74 -7.97
CA PRO A 61 -10.94 8.23 -6.67
C PRO A 61 -12.36 8.81 -6.74
N ASP A 62 -12.81 9.30 -7.89
CA ASP A 62 -14.15 9.86 -8.07
C ASP A 62 -15.30 8.88 -7.75
N SER A 63 -15.05 7.57 -7.74
CA SER A 63 -16.06 6.59 -7.33
C SER A 63 -16.35 6.58 -5.82
N LEU A 64 -15.51 7.22 -5.00
CA LEU A 64 -15.73 7.33 -3.57
C LEU A 64 -16.76 8.42 -3.24
N GLN A 65 -17.66 8.09 -2.32
CA GLN A 65 -18.60 9.07 -1.76
C GLN A 65 -17.92 10.00 -0.72
N ASP A 66 -16.88 9.49 -0.03
CA ASP A 66 -16.14 10.23 0.98
C ASP A 66 -15.23 11.28 0.33
N THR A 67 -15.58 12.55 0.49
CA THR A 67 -14.85 13.66 -0.15
C THR A 67 -13.46 13.89 0.45
N SER A 68 -13.31 13.70 1.77
CA SER A 68 -12.01 13.87 2.44
C SER A 68 -11.04 12.77 2.00
N LEU A 69 -11.53 11.55 1.85
CA LEU A 69 -10.70 10.45 1.34
C LEU A 69 -10.28 10.67 -0.11
N ARG A 70 -11.19 11.15 -0.98
CA ARG A 70 -10.84 11.53 -2.36
C ARG A 70 -9.71 12.56 -2.41
N GLN A 71 -9.83 13.61 -1.59
CA GLN A 71 -8.80 14.64 -1.49
C GLN A 71 -7.48 14.07 -0.97
N GLY A 72 -7.53 13.20 0.04
CA GLY A 72 -6.35 12.52 0.58
C GLY A 72 -5.62 11.67 -0.47
N ILE A 73 -6.35 10.93 -1.30
CA ILE A 73 -5.76 10.16 -2.41
C ILE A 73 -5.09 11.09 -3.44
N ALA A 74 -5.77 12.16 -3.85
CA ALA A 74 -5.21 13.13 -4.79
C ALA A 74 -3.95 13.82 -4.24
N LEU A 75 -3.94 14.17 -2.95
CA LEU A 75 -2.77 14.72 -2.27
C LEU A 75 -1.63 13.71 -2.19
N ALA A 76 -1.91 12.44 -1.88
CA ALA A 76 -0.89 11.40 -1.81
C ALA A 76 -0.16 11.20 -3.14
N GLN A 77 -0.86 11.38 -4.26
CA GLN A 77 -0.34 11.26 -5.62
C GLN A 77 0.20 12.59 -6.20
N SER A 78 0.31 13.64 -5.38
CA SER A 78 0.93 14.89 -5.80
C SER A 78 2.46 14.76 -5.88
N ARG A 79 3.08 15.40 -6.87
CA ARG A 79 4.52 15.31 -7.15
C ARG A 79 5.30 16.39 -6.40
N TYR A 80 5.72 16.11 -5.17
CA TYR A 80 6.38 17.09 -4.31
C TYR A 80 7.87 17.26 -4.58
N TRP A 81 8.56 16.17 -4.91
CA TRP A 81 9.99 16.17 -5.14
C TRP A 81 10.35 15.27 -6.32
N ARG A 82 11.56 15.44 -6.88
CA ARG A 82 12.05 14.63 -7.99
C ARG A 82 13.48 14.16 -7.74
N VAL A 83 13.72 12.87 -7.93
CA VAL A 83 15.05 12.25 -7.93
C VAL A 83 15.23 11.50 -9.25
N GLY A 84 16.07 12.03 -10.13
CA GLY A 84 16.25 11.48 -11.48
C GLY A 84 14.93 11.49 -12.27
N ALA A 85 14.44 10.30 -12.65
CA ALA A 85 13.15 10.14 -13.34
C ALA A 85 11.95 10.03 -12.38
N MET A 86 12.17 9.67 -11.12
CA MET A 86 11.13 9.41 -10.13
C MET A 86 10.61 10.71 -9.49
N TYR A 87 9.29 10.83 -9.40
CA TYR A 87 8.61 11.86 -8.63
C TYR A 87 8.11 11.27 -7.30
N GLN A 88 8.50 11.91 -6.20
CA GLN A 88 8.10 11.52 -4.85
C GLN A 88 6.77 12.18 -4.48
N GLY A 89 5.78 11.36 -4.12
CA GLY A 89 4.54 11.73 -3.47
C GLY A 89 4.53 11.36 -1.99
N LEU A 90 3.36 11.40 -1.35
CA LEU A 90 3.22 10.91 0.03
C LEU A 90 2.98 9.40 -0.03
N GLY A 91 4.03 8.62 0.20
CA GLY A 91 4.03 7.16 0.06
C GLY A 91 4.23 6.68 -1.38
N TRP A 92 3.62 7.34 -2.36
CA TRP A 92 3.77 6.97 -3.78
C TRP A 92 5.11 7.43 -4.38
N GLU A 93 5.73 6.54 -5.16
CA GLU A 93 6.78 6.86 -6.12
C GLU A 93 6.21 6.77 -7.53
N MET A 94 6.41 7.80 -8.35
CA MET A 94 5.73 7.95 -9.63
C MET A 94 6.71 8.19 -10.78
N LEU A 95 6.48 7.51 -11.90
CA LEU A 95 7.21 7.70 -13.15
C LEU A 95 6.25 8.21 -14.24
N ASN A 96 6.78 8.92 -15.23
CA ASN A 96 6.00 9.22 -16.43
C ASN A 96 5.82 7.93 -17.24
N TRP A 97 4.63 7.71 -17.79
CA TRP A 97 4.34 6.61 -18.69
C TRP A 97 4.21 7.12 -20.14
N PRO A 98 4.85 6.50 -21.15
CA PRO A 98 5.72 5.32 -21.04
C PRO A 98 7.07 5.65 -20.38
N VAL A 99 7.67 4.64 -19.76
CA VAL A 99 9.01 4.72 -19.15
C VAL A 99 9.97 3.76 -19.85
N GLU A 100 11.23 4.16 -20.01
CA GLU A 100 12.29 3.26 -20.49
C GLU A 100 12.55 2.16 -19.46
N ALA A 101 12.60 0.90 -19.89
CA ALA A 101 12.70 -0.25 -18.98
C ALA A 101 13.91 -0.17 -18.02
N LYS A 102 15.06 0.33 -18.50
CA LYS A 102 16.26 0.51 -17.66
C LYS A 102 16.01 1.40 -16.43
N THR A 103 15.08 2.34 -16.52
CA THR A 103 14.75 3.26 -15.42
C THR A 103 14.03 2.58 -14.25
N VAL A 104 13.47 1.38 -14.44
CA VAL A 104 12.71 0.63 -13.41
C VAL A 104 13.53 -0.52 -12.80
N VAL A 105 14.54 -1.00 -13.51
CA VAL A 105 15.30 -2.22 -13.15
C VAL A 105 16.61 -1.89 -12.45
N GLU A 106 17.15 -0.68 -12.65
CA GLU A 106 18.34 -0.14 -11.97
C GLU A 106 17.98 0.55 -10.64
#